data_AF-A0A0L8HGQ3-F1
#
_entry.id   AF-A0A0L8HGQ3-F1
#
_cell.length_a   1.000
_cell.length_b   1.000
_cell.length_c   1.000
_cell.angle_alpha   90.00
_cell.angle_beta   90.00
_cell.angle_gamma   90.00
#
_symmetry.space_group_name_H-M   'P 1'
#
loop_
_entity.id
_entity.type
_entity.pdbx_description
1 polymer ?
#
loop_
_entity_poly.entity_id
_entity_poly.type
_entity_poly.pdbx_seq_one_letter_code
_entity_poly.pdbx_strand_id
1 'polypeptide(L)'
;NLESLRVLGTPHRGLPKDMLSPLILNVNNFQRIKELAINDAADPAARIFFFGTLLELCKVDLHLKTLLKPMANLTTKPYFANIFKNMSEMENLDLSRSNIEVPMDMIKWEEAVNLRHLNLLENIKINSEQLSTLAGLCPHIVSLNLQYCISSFQAGKNNYPLQEDLKGLQALISSCRHLTHLNLSGIHSHYLRH
;
A
#
# COMPACT_ATOMS: atom_id res chain seq x y z
N ASN A 1 12.77 23.95 -2.36
CA ASN A 1 11.44 23.44 -1.96
C ASN A 1 11.44 21.93 -2.10
N LEU A 2 11.01 21.22 -1.06
CA LEU A 2 11.11 19.76 -0.96
C LEU A 2 9.91 19.11 -1.65
N GLU A 3 10.15 18.25 -2.65
CA GLU A 3 9.10 17.50 -3.36
C GLU A 3 9.12 15.98 -3.08
N SER A 4 10.27 15.46 -2.66
CA SER A 4 10.45 14.03 -2.36
C SER A 4 11.10 13.88 -0.99
N LEU A 5 10.46 13.09 -0.11
CA LEU A 5 10.99 12.72 1.19
C LEU A 5 11.17 11.20 1.25
N ARG A 6 12.41 10.76 1.36
CA ARG A 6 12.78 9.34 1.45
C ARG A 6 13.49 9.08 2.77
N VAL A 7 12.92 8.21 3.57
CA VAL A 7 13.46 7.81 4.86
C VAL A 7 14.23 6.51 4.66
N LEU A 8 15.54 6.57 4.90
CA LEU A 8 16.43 5.42 4.80
C LEU A 8 16.81 4.99 6.21
N GLY A 9 16.27 3.86 6.67
CA GLY A 9 16.78 3.20 7.87
C GLY A 9 18.04 2.43 7.55
N THR A 10 19.01 2.52 8.45
CA THR A 10 20.19 1.64 8.46
C THR A 10 20.13 0.82 9.74
N PRO A 11 20.49 -0.46 9.71
CA PRO A 11 20.45 -1.28 10.91
C PRO A 11 21.63 -0.91 11.82
N HIS A 12 21.56 0.13 12.67
CA HIS A 12 22.52 0.30 13.78
C HIS A 12 22.10 1.19 14.97
N ARG A 13 22.84 0.98 16.06
CA ARG A 13 22.49 1.22 17.48
C ARG A 13 22.57 2.70 17.88
N GLY A 14 21.53 3.18 18.58
CA GLY A 14 21.69 4.22 19.60
C GLY A 14 21.42 5.68 19.19
N LEU A 15 20.34 5.96 18.45
CA LEU A 15 19.81 7.33 18.41
C LEU A 15 19.03 7.62 19.71
N PRO A 16 19.22 8.80 20.35
CA PRO A 16 18.41 9.24 21.48
C PRO A 16 16.93 9.25 21.09
N LYS A 17 16.05 8.75 21.98
CA LYS A 17 14.59 8.70 21.73
C LYS A 17 14.00 10.06 21.36
N ASP A 18 14.60 11.14 21.85
CA ASP A 18 14.15 12.50 21.61
C ASP A 18 14.41 12.98 20.17
N MET A 19 15.35 12.34 19.46
CA MET A 19 15.53 12.53 18.02
C MET A 19 14.55 11.69 17.17
N LEU A 20 13.77 10.79 17.80
CA LEU A 20 12.93 9.82 17.09
C LEU A 20 11.54 10.34 16.74
N SER A 21 11.16 11.56 17.11
CA SER A 21 9.90 12.17 16.68
C SER A 21 10.19 13.44 15.89
N PRO A 22 9.89 13.49 14.58
CA PRO A 22 10.07 14.72 13.82
C PRO A 22 9.15 15.80 14.39
N LEU A 23 9.73 16.82 15.02
CA LEU A 23 9.01 18.02 15.40
C LEU A 23 8.77 18.85 14.13
N ILE A 24 7.64 18.62 13.47
CA ILE A 24 7.21 19.42 12.33
C ILE A 24 6.57 20.70 12.87
N LEU A 25 7.35 21.79 12.90
CA LEU A 25 6.92 23.10 13.40
C LEU A 25 5.85 23.75 12.52
N ASN A 26 5.92 23.52 11.20
CA ASN A 26 4.95 24.03 10.24
C ASN A 26 4.73 23.02 9.11
N VAL A 27 3.60 22.31 9.17
CA VAL A 27 3.24 21.29 8.18
C VAL A 27 2.99 21.87 6.78
N ASN A 28 2.64 23.16 6.66
CA ASN A 28 2.41 23.79 5.36
C ASN A 28 3.66 23.86 4.49
N ASN A 29 4.85 23.77 5.09
CA ASN A 29 6.11 23.67 4.34
C ASN A 29 6.21 22.38 3.50
N PHE A 30 5.36 21.39 3.78
CA PHE A 30 5.33 20.11 3.09
C PHE A 30 4.25 20.00 2.01
N GLN A 31 3.46 21.05 1.74
CA GLN A 31 2.39 21.05 0.72
C GLN A 31 2.86 20.69 -0.69
N ARG A 32 4.17 20.76 -0.95
CA ARG A 32 4.79 20.40 -2.24
C ARG A 32 5.33 18.98 -2.29
N ILE A 33 5.26 18.22 -1.21
CA ILE A 33 5.65 16.80 -1.23
C ILE A 33 4.71 16.07 -2.19
N LYS A 34 5.31 15.36 -3.14
CA LYS A 34 4.66 14.44 -4.07
C LYS A 34 5.10 13.00 -3.84
N GLU A 35 6.25 12.79 -3.19
CA GLU A 35 6.76 11.46 -2.90
C GLU A 35 7.10 11.31 -1.42
N LEU A 36 6.58 10.24 -0.82
CA LEU A 36 6.93 9.84 0.53
C LEU A 36 7.24 8.33 0.53
N ALA A 37 8.44 7.98 0.98
CA ALA A 37 8.87 6.58 1.01
C ALA A 37 9.72 6.26 2.23
N ILE A 38 9.59 5.03 2.71
CA ILE A 38 10.57 4.40 3.61
C ILE A 38 11.14 3.17 2.92
N ASN A 39 12.45 2.95 3.06
CA ASN A 39 13.06 1.68 2.63
C ASN A 39 12.59 0.52 3.54
N ASP A 40 13.10 -0.68 3.29
CA ASP A 40 12.81 -1.86 4.11
C ASP A 40 13.56 -1.83 5.45
N ALA A 41 13.36 -0.76 6.21
CA ALA A 41 14.03 -0.51 7.47
C ALA A 41 13.42 -1.34 8.60
N ALA A 42 14.19 -2.29 9.11
CA ALA A 42 13.96 -2.86 10.45
C ALA A 42 14.24 -1.84 11.58
N ASP A 43 14.85 -0.70 11.25
CA ASP A 43 15.20 0.37 12.17
C ASP A 43 13.95 1.06 12.77
N PRO A 44 13.73 0.95 14.10
CA PRO A 44 12.64 1.64 14.78
C PRO A 44 12.69 3.16 14.60
N ALA A 45 13.88 3.76 14.52
CA ALA A 45 14.03 5.21 14.39
C ALA A 45 13.46 5.72 13.06
N ALA A 46 13.88 5.12 11.95
CA ALA A 46 13.35 5.41 10.62
C ALA A 46 11.83 5.23 10.55
N ARG A 47 11.30 4.17 11.19
CA ARG A 47 9.85 3.93 11.23
C ARG A 47 9.12 5.02 12.01
N ILE A 48 9.58 5.38 13.21
CA ILE A 48 8.93 6.44 14.00
C ILE A 48 9.01 7.77 13.25
N PHE A 49 10.15 8.08 12.62
CA PHE A 49 10.27 9.29 11.80
C PHE A 49 9.28 9.29 10.64
N PHE A 50 9.25 8.23 9.83
CA PHE A 50 8.34 8.13 8.69
C PHE A 50 6.87 8.25 9.10
N PHE A 51 6.44 7.48 10.11
CA PHE A 51 5.04 7.50 10.55
C PHE A 51 4.66 8.77 11.30
N GLY A 52 5.61 9.38 12.01
CA GLY A 52 5.44 10.71 12.61
C GLY A 52 5.25 11.78 11.55
N THR A 53 6.06 11.77 10.50
CA THR A 53 5.89 12.67 9.36
C THR A 53 4.58 12.41 8.63
N LEU A 54 4.27 11.16 8.29
CA LEU A 54 3.02 10.79 7.62
C LEU A 54 1.80 11.30 8.41
N LEU A 55 1.82 11.19 9.74
CA LEU A 55 0.73 11.66 10.60
C LEU A 55 0.50 13.16 10.48
N GLU A 56 1.57 13.95 10.40
CA GLU A 56 1.45 15.39 10.19
C GLU A 56 0.96 15.71 8.78
N LEU A 57 1.48 15.01 7.77
CA LEU A 57 1.05 15.19 6.38
C LEU A 57 -0.44 14.88 6.17
N CYS A 58 -1.03 13.97 6.95
CA CYS A 58 -2.47 13.71 6.96
C CYS A 58 -3.36 14.92 7.36
N LYS A 59 -2.76 16.03 7.85
CA LYS A 59 -3.46 17.25 8.27
C LYS A 59 -3.52 18.32 7.19
N VAL A 60 -2.78 18.15 6.09
CA VAL A 60 -2.74 19.11 4.97
C VAL A 60 -3.32 18.49 3.71
N ASP A 61 -3.73 19.35 2.79
CA ASP A 61 -4.18 18.94 1.47
C ASP A 61 -2.95 18.61 0.61
N LEU A 62 -2.80 17.33 0.28
CA LEU A 62 -1.64 16.81 -0.46
C LEU A 62 -2.09 16.00 -1.67
N HIS A 63 -1.32 16.15 -2.74
CA HIS A 63 -1.47 15.39 -3.97
C HIS A 63 -0.20 14.55 -4.17
N LEU A 64 -0.18 13.36 -3.58
CA LEU A 64 0.95 12.45 -3.71
C LEU A 64 0.91 11.73 -5.06
N LYS A 65 2.08 11.65 -5.70
CA LYS A 65 2.35 10.76 -6.83
C LYS A 65 2.85 9.40 -6.37
N THR A 66 3.57 9.37 -5.27
CA THR A 66 4.21 8.15 -4.76
C THR A 66 4.08 8.05 -3.25
N LEU A 67 3.52 6.94 -2.76
CA LEU A 67 3.51 6.61 -1.35
C LEU A 67 3.95 5.16 -1.14
N LEU A 68 5.12 4.97 -0.52
CA LEU A 68 5.70 3.65 -0.34
C LEU A 68 5.69 3.20 1.13
N LYS A 69 5.03 2.06 1.39
CA LYS A 69 4.93 1.35 2.68
C LYS A 69 4.21 2.08 3.84
N PRO A 70 2.99 2.63 3.65
CA PRO A 70 2.25 3.31 4.72
C PRO A 70 1.51 2.37 5.68
N MET A 71 1.50 1.05 5.45
CA MET A 71 0.49 0.14 6.03
C MET A 71 0.54 -0.09 7.53
N ALA A 72 1.68 0.08 8.21
CA ALA A 72 1.80 -0.33 9.61
C ALA A 72 0.79 0.32 10.57
N ASN A 73 0.21 1.48 10.21
CA ASN A 73 -0.75 2.21 11.05
C ASN A 73 -2.10 2.54 10.37
N LEU A 74 -2.32 2.12 9.13
CA LEU A 74 -3.44 2.62 8.32
C LEU A 74 -4.83 2.25 8.88
N THR A 75 -4.99 1.07 9.48
CA THR A 75 -6.29 0.63 10.04
C THR A 75 -6.41 0.76 11.54
N THR A 76 -5.29 0.91 12.24
CA THR A 76 -5.30 1.13 13.70
C THR A 76 -5.57 2.60 14.05
N LYS A 77 -5.29 3.54 13.12
CA LYS A 77 -5.61 4.96 13.30
C LYS A 77 -6.29 5.52 12.04
N PRO A 78 -7.62 5.69 12.04
CA PRO A 78 -8.40 6.15 10.89
C PRO A 78 -7.89 7.46 10.26
N TYR A 79 -7.25 8.34 11.03
CA TYR A 79 -6.68 9.59 10.53
C TYR A 79 -5.61 9.40 9.45
N PHE A 80 -4.90 8.26 9.41
CA PHE A 80 -3.95 7.98 8.33
C PHE A 80 -4.64 7.83 6.97
N ALA A 81 -5.93 7.49 6.92
CA ALA A 81 -6.71 7.46 5.69
C ALA A 81 -6.78 8.83 5.00
N ASN A 82 -6.59 9.94 5.74
CA ASN A 82 -6.57 11.27 5.14
C ASN A 82 -5.48 11.44 4.08
N ILE A 83 -4.40 10.64 4.13
CA ILE A 83 -3.37 10.67 3.08
C ILE A 83 -3.92 10.24 1.71
N PHE A 84 -5.03 9.52 1.68
CA PHE A 84 -5.70 9.03 0.48
C PHE A 84 -6.92 9.87 0.07
N LYS A 85 -7.10 11.07 0.65
CA LYS A 85 -8.19 11.97 0.27
C LYS A 85 -8.15 12.37 -1.20
N ASN A 86 -6.94 12.49 -1.76
CA ASN A 86 -6.69 12.81 -3.15
C ASN A 86 -5.86 11.69 -3.78
N MET A 87 -6.48 10.89 -4.64
CA MET A 87 -5.80 9.81 -5.36
C MET A 87 -5.54 10.15 -6.83
N SER A 88 -6.04 11.30 -7.31
CA SER A 88 -6.00 11.70 -8.73
C SER A 88 -4.58 11.83 -9.31
N GLU A 89 -3.57 12.14 -8.50
CA GLU A 89 -2.17 12.21 -8.93
C GLU A 89 -1.36 10.94 -8.61
N MET A 90 -1.92 9.98 -7.88
CA MET A 90 -1.18 8.80 -7.42
C MET A 90 -0.79 7.92 -8.60
N GLU A 91 0.51 7.65 -8.73
CA GLU A 91 1.10 6.80 -9.78
C GLU A 91 1.66 5.51 -9.17
N ASN A 92 2.23 5.59 -7.96
CA ASN A 92 2.93 4.49 -7.29
C ASN A 92 2.46 4.31 -5.85
N LEU A 93 1.87 3.16 -5.54
CA LEU A 93 1.40 2.82 -4.21
C LEU A 93 1.96 1.47 -3.76
N ASP A 94 2.57 1.44 -2.58
CA ASP A 94 3.07 0.20 -1.98
C ASP A 94 2.39 -0.04 -0.64
N LEU A 95 1.50 -1.03 -0.60
CA LEU A 95 0.79 -1.53 0.59
C LEU A 95 1.31 -2.90 1.04
N SER A 96 2.55 -3.25 0.69
CA SER A 96 3.17 -4.54 1.00
C SER A 96 3.41 -4.76 2.50
N ARG A 97 3.68 -6.03 2.83
CA ARG A 97 4.09 -6.55 4.15
C ARG A 97 3.17 -6.10 5.27
N SER A 98 1.90 -6.36 5.04
CA SER A 98 0.82 -5.94 5.92
C SER A 98 -0.07 -7.13 6.27
N ASN A 99 -0.30 -7.33 7.56
CA ASN A 99 -1.30 -8.26 8.08
C ASN A 99 -2.69 -7.61 8.19
N ILE A 100 -2.86 -6.48 7.53
CA ILE A 100 -4.06 -5.67 7.51
C ILE A 100 -4.69 -5.79 6.11
N GLU A 101 -6.01 -5.90 6.11
CA GLU A 101 -6.79 -5.92 4.88
C GLU A 101 -6.54 -4.64 4.07
N VAL A 102 -6.46 -4.75 2.74
CA VAL A 102 -6.42 -3.57 1.90
C VAL A 102 -7.68 -2.75 2.20
N PRO A 103 -7.56 -1.48 2.65
CA PRO A 103 -8.69 -0.75 3.18
C PRO A 103 -9.52 -0.18 2.03
N MET A 104 -10.31 -1.06 1.41
CA MET A 104 -11.12 -0.76 0.21
C MET A 104 -12.03 0.45 0.40
N ASP A 105 -12.54 0.66 1.62
CA ASP A 105 -13.46 1.75 1.93
C ASP A 105 -12.76 3.07 2.34
N MET A 106 -11.45 3.02 2.63
CA MET A 106 -10.69 4.20 3.08
C MET A 106 -9.91 4.87 1.93
N ILE A 107 -9.54 4.10 0.92
CA ILE A 107 -8.85 4.58 -0.26
C ILE A 107 -9.89 4.82 -1.35
N LYS A 108 -9.89 6.01 -1.93
CA LYS A 108 -10.74 6.36 -3.07
C LYS A 108 -10.17 5.80 -4.37
N TRP A 109 -10.27 4.49 -4.54
CA TRP A 109 -9.69 3.76 -5.68
C TRP A 109 -10.24 4.24 -7.03
N GLU A 110 -11.50 4.65 -7.07
CA GLU A 110 -12.17 5.23 -8.24
C GLU A 110 -11.55 6.57 -8.70
N GLU A 111 -10.92 7.32 -7.78
CA GLU A 111 -10.20 8.55 -8.11
C GLU A 111 -8.75 8.27 -8.55
N ALA A 112 -8.23 7.06 -8.35
CA ALA A 112 -6.84 6.67 -8.61
C ALA A 112 -6.56 6.42 -10.12
N VAL A 113 -7.03 7.33 -10.98
CA VAL A 113 -7.01 7.21 -12.44
C VAL A 113 -5.60 7.14 -13.04
N ASN A 114 -4.59 7.64 -12.32
CA ASN A 114 -3.19 7.62 -12.73
C ASN A 114 -2.37 6.49 -12.11
N LEU A 115 -2.99 5.60 -11.31
CA LEU A 115 -2.29 4.55 -10.61
C LEU A 115 -1.77 3.50 -11.60
N ARG A 116 -0.43 3.38 -11.69
CA ARG A 116 0.26 2.48 -12.61
C ARG A 116 0.95 1.33 -11.89
N HIS A 117 1.44 1.57 -10.68
CA HIS A 117 2.21 0.59 -9.92
C HIS A 117 1.58 0.37 -8.56
N LEU A 118 1.13 -0.86 -8.31
CA LEU A 118 0.59 -1.29 -7.03
C LEU A 118 1.40 -2.47 -6.49
N ASN A 119 2.00 -2.30 -5.31
CA ASN A 119 2.71 -3.35 -4.62
C ASN A 119 1.87 -3.84 -3.42
N LEU A 120 1.47 -5.10 -3.44
CA LEU A 120 0.74 -5.78 -2.36
C LEU A 120 1.54 -6.95 -1.76
N LEU A 121 2.84 -7.08 -2.08
CA LEU A 121 3.68 -8.19 -1.63
C LEU A 121 3.43 -8.56 -0.16
N GLU A 122 3.27 -9.84 0.15
CA GLU A 122 2.98 -10.38 1.49
C GLU A 122 1.76 -9.74 2.17
N ASN A 123 0.82 -9.15 1.42
CA ASN A 123 -0.51 -8.88 1.96
C ASN A 123 -1.29 -10.19 1.98
N ILE A 124 -1.44 -10.78 3.16
CA ILE A 124 -2.10 -12.08 3.34
C ILE A 124 -3.62 -11.98 3.45
N LYS A 125 -4.20 -10.78 3.27
CA LYS A 125 -5.64 -10.52 3.46
C LYS A 125 -6.36 -10.08 2.20
N ILE A 126 -5.65 -9.66 1.16
CA ILE A 126 -6.25 -9.41 -0.16
C ILE A 126 -6.79 -10.74 -0.71
N ASN A 127 -8.09 -10.79 -1.02
CA ASN A 127 -8.76 -11.96 -1.59
C ASN A 127 -9.17 -11.78 -3.06
N SER A 128 -9.74 -12.83 -3.67
CA SER A 128 -10.16 -12.81 -5.09
C SER A 128 -11.22 -11.73 -5.37
N GLU A 129 -12.17 -11.53 -4.45
CA GLU A 129 -13.22 -10.53 -4.59
C GLU A 129 -12.66 -9.10 -4.57
N GLN A 130 -11.79 -8.79 -3.60
CA GLN A 130 -11.13 -7.49 -3.51
C GLN A 130 -10.24 -7.23 -4.71
N LEU A 131 -9.55 -8.27 -5.21
CA LEU A 131 -8.76 -8.17 -6.42
C LEU A 131 -9.62 -7.85 -7.64
N SER A 132 -10.80 -8.47 -7.74
CA SER A 132 -11.78 -8.17 -8.79
C SER A 132 -12.28 -6.72 -8.68
N THR A 133 -12.57 -6.24 -7.48
CA THR A 133 -12.97 -4.85 -7.23
C THR A 133 -11.86 -3.88 -7.63
N LEU A 134 -10.62 -4.13 -7.19
CA LEU A 134 -9.46 -3.32 -7.58
C LEU A 134 -9.25 -3.28 -9.10
N ALA A 135 -9.41 -4.41 -9.78
CA ALA A 135 -9.29 -4.47 -11.23
C ALA A 135 -10.33 -3.59 -11.94
N GLY A 136 -11.56 -3.55 -11.42
CA GLY A 136 -12.63 -2.70 -11.94
C GLY A 136 -12.41 -1.21 -11.67
N LEU A 137 -11.90 -0.86 -10.49
CA LEU A 137 -11.68 0.54 -10.08
C LEU A 137 -10.38 1.14 -10.65
N CYS A 138 -9.36 0.32 -10.89
CA CYS A 138 -8.04 0.77 -11.34
C CYS A 138 -7.60 0.06 -12.65
N PRO A 139 -8.28 0.29 -13.79
CA PRO A 139 -7.99 -0.39 -15.05
C PRO A 139 -6.65 0.04 -15.71
N HIS A 140 -6.00 1.09 -15.20
CA HIS A 140 -4.76 1.64 -15.76
C HIS A 140 -3.47 1.06 -15.16
N ILE A 141 -3.59 0.10 -14.23
CA ILE A 141 -2.42 -0.56 -13.62
C ILE A 141 -1.56 -1.22 -14.70
N VAL A 142 -0.25 -0.95 -14.62
CA VAL A 142 0.79 -1.48 -15.49
C VAL A 142 1.59 -2.58 -14.79
N SER A 143 1.79 -2.42 -13.48
CA SER A 143 2.54 -3.36 -12.65
C SER A 143 1.79 -3.66 -11.37
N LEU A 144 1.56 -4.94 -11.10
CA LEU A 144 0.96 -5.42 -9.87
C LEU A 144 1.85 -6.50 -9.24
N ASN A 145 2.23 -6.31 -7.98
CA ASN A 145 2.99 -7.30 -7.23
C ASN A 145 2.10 -7.97 -6.18
N LEU A 146 1.83 -9.26 -6.37
CA LEU A 146 1.06 -10.13 -5.45
C LEU A 146 1.95 -11.23 -4.85
N GLN A 147 3.27 -11.06 -4.86
CA GLN A 147 4.19 -12.06 -4.32
C GLN A 147 3.82 -12.42 -2.88
N TYR A 148 3.71 -13.71 -2.57
CA TYR A 148 3.25 -14.24 -1.27
C TYR A 148 1.85 -13.78 -0.81
N CYS A 149 0.98 -13.31 -1.72
CA CYS A 149 -0.43 -13.03 -1.43
C CYS A 149 -1.29 -14.29 -1.56
N ILE A 150 -1.11 -15.26 -0.67
CA ILE A 150 -1.77 -16.59 -0.76
C ILE A 150 -3.31 -16.52 -0.84
N SER A 151 -3.93 -15.50 -0.25
CA SER A 151 -5.39 -15.35 -0.23
C SER A 151 -5.97 -14.75 -1.51
N SER A 152 -5.15 -14.24 -2.44
CA SER A 152 -5.64 -13.59 -3.66
C SER A 152 -6.42 -14.52 -4.60
N PHE A 153 -6.36 -15.82 -4.36
CA PHE A 153 -7.06 -16.88 -5.09
C PHE A 153 -8.14 -17.57 -4.26
N GLN A 154 -8.61 -16.94 -3.18
CA GLN A 154 -9.60 -17.50 -2.26
C GLN A 154 -10.90 -16.69 -2.31
N ALA A 155 -12.03 -17.38 -2.19
CA ALA A 155 -13.35 -16.75 -2.12
C ALA A 155 -13.66 -16.16 -0.72
N GLY A 156 -14.12 -14.90 -0.68
CA GLY A 156 -14.68 -14.26 0.51
C GLY A 156 -13.71 -13.96 1.65
N LYS A 157 -14.22 -13.38 2.75
CA LYS A 157 -13.48 -13.12 3.99
C LYS A 157 -13.67 -14.31 4.95
N ASN A 158 -12.59 -14.92 5.43
CA ASN A 158 -12.58 -15.94 6.50
C ASN A 158 -13.21 -17.31 6.14
N ASN A 159 -13.33 -17.68 4.86
CA ASN A 159 -13.95 -18.97 4.51
C ASN A 159 -12.99 -20.15 4.73
N TYR A 160 -13.30 -20.95 5.75
CA TYR A 160 -12.90 -22.36 5.80
C TYR A 160 -14.09 -23.22 5.35
N PRO A 161 -13.90 -24.17 4.41
CA PRO A 161 -12.65 -24.48 3.72
C PRO A 161 -12.30 -23.45 2.62
N LEU A 162 -10.99 -23.32 2.36
CA LEU A 162 -10.42 -22.44 1.34
C LEU A 162 -10.92 -22.86 -0.04
N GLN A 163 -11.97 -22.20 -0.53
CA GLN A 163 -12.45 -22.39 -1.89
C GLN A 163 -11.60 -21.53 -2.84
N GLU A 164 -10.97 -22.19 -3.80
CA GLU A 164 -10.27 -21.50 -4.88
C GLU A 164 -11.24 -20.64 -5.69
N ASP A 165 -10.84 -19.41 -5.96
CA ASP A 165 -11.55 -18.47 -6.80
C ASP A 165 -10.56 -17.70 -7.68
N LEU A 166 -10.74 -17.84 -8.99
CA LEU A 166 -9.91 -17.19 -10.00
C LEU A 166 -10.55 -15.91 -10.56
N LYS A 167 -11.75 -15.51 -10.08
CA LYS A 167 -12.45 -14.32 -10.58
C LYS A 167 -11.60 -13.06 -10.46
N GLY A 168 -10.87 -12.88 -9.37
CA GLY A 168 -9.95 -11.76 -9.19
C GLY A 168 -8.88 -11.69 -10.28
N LEU A 169 -8.26 -12.83 -10.61
CA LEU A 169 -7.27 -12.91 -11.68
C LEU A 169 -7.92 -12.66 -13.06
N GLN A 170 -9.09 -13.24 -13.31
CA GLN A 170 -9.83 -13.02 -14.56
C GLN A 170 -10.18 -11.55 -14.76
N ALA A 171 -10.60 -10.88 -13.69
CA ALA A 171 -10.91 -9.45 -13.70
C ALA A 171 -9.66 -8.61 -13.97
N LEU A 172 -8.52 -8.91 -13.35
CA LEU A 172 -7.25 -8.23 -13.64
C LEU A 172 -6.89 -8.31 -15.13
N ILE A 173 -6.94 -9.51 -15.70
CA ILE A 173 -6.60 -9.73 -17.12
C ILE A 173 -7.59 -9.01 -18.05
N SER A 174 -8.87 -8.99 -17.69
CA SER A 174 -9.93 -8.42 -18.53
C SER A 174 -10.02 -6.90 -18.47
N SER A 175 -9.85 -6.34 -17.27
CA SER A 175 -10.04 -4.91 -16.98
C SER A 175 -8.74 -4.12 -17.06
N CYS A 176 -7.62 -4.65 -16.56
CA CYS A 176 -6.33 -3.95 -16.54
C CYS A 176 -5.56 -4.19 -17.85
N ARG A 177 -6.06 -3.64 -18.96
CA ARG A 177 -5.51 -3.88 -20.32
C ARG A 177 -4.07 -3.41 -20.54
N HIS A 178 -3.53 -2.60 -19.62
CA HIS A 178 -2.15 -2.11 -19.65
C HIS A 178 -1.20 -2.92 -18.76
N LEU A 179 -1.70 -3.95 -18.07
CA LEU A 179 -0.90 -4.78 -17.18
C LEU A 179 0.17 -5.54 -17.98
N THR A 180 1.42 -5.22 -17.72
CA THR A 180 2.60 -5.83 -18.37
C THR A 180 3.47 -6.59 -17.38
N HIS A 181 3.35 -6.28 -16.09
CA HIS A 181 4.11 -6.91 -15.02
C HIS A 181 3.16 -7.41 -13.94
N LEU A 182 3.08 -8.73 -13.78
CA LEU A 182 2.32 -9.37 -12.72
C LEU A 182 3.23 -10.36 -11.99
N ASN A 183 3.54 -10.07 -10.72
CA ASN A 183 4.35 -10.96 -9.90
C ASN A 183 3.44 -11.81 -9.01
N LEU A 184 3.39 -13.12 -9.29
CA LEU A 184 2.64 -14.13 -8.53
C LEU A 184 3.56 -15.10 -7.77
N SER A 185 4.84 -14.75 -7.60
CA SER A 185 5.82 -15.63 -6.96
C SER A 185 5.42 -15.98 -5.53
N GLY A 186 5.75 -17.20 -5.07
CA GLY A 186 5.48 -17.62 -3.70
C GLY A 186 4.00 -17.82 -3.36
N ILE A 187 3.12 -17.79 -4.37
CA ILE A 187 1.74 -18.22 -4.22
C ILE A 187 1.73 -19.73 -4.47
N HIS A 188 1.50 -20.49 -3.41
CA HIS A 188 1.40 -21.94 -3.48
C HIS A 188 -0.06 -22.35 -3.27
N SER A 189 -0.75 -22.79 -4.34
CA SER A 189 -1.94 -23.62 -4.16
C SER A 189 -1.48 -25.07 -4.05
N HIS A 190 -1.29 -25.53 -2.81
CA HIS A 190 -1.15 -26.95 -2.54
C HIS A 190 -2.41 -27.41 -1.81
N TYR A 191 -3.31 -28.09 -2.52
CA TYR A 191 -4.24 -29.00 -1.89
C TYR A 191 -4.04 -30.40 -2.42
N LEU A 192 -3.61 -31.28 -1.51
CA LEU A 192 -3.73 -32.72 -1.62
C LEU A 192 -5.18 -33.04 -1.94
N ARG A 193 -5.42 -33.60 -3.12
CA ARG A 193 -6.67 -34.28 -3.44
C ARG A 193 -6.85 -35.38 -2.39
N HIS A 194 -7.85 -35.23 -1.52
CA HIS A 194 -8.42 -36.35 -0.77
C HIS A 194 -9.67 -36.81 -1.50
#